data_AF-F8C5M3-F1
#
_entry.id   AF-F8C5M3-F1
#
_cell.length_a   1.000
_cell.length_b   1.000
_cell.length_c   1.000
_cell.angle_alpha   90.00
_cell.angle_beta   90.00
_cell.angle_gamma   90.00
#
_symmetry.space_group_name_H-M   'P 1'
#
loop_
_entity.id
_entity.type
_entity.pdbx_description
1 polymer ?
#
loop_
_entity_poly.entity_id
_entity_poly.type
_entity_poly.pdbx_seq_one_letter_code
_entity_poly.pdbx_strand_id
1 'polypeptide(L)'
;MYYLKIIKHQKLMDFLFQAQAFSAETFLKDLLSRRLAIVDKNIYKLNPEDILYLDKILEKFKTEFSPLLKSAPIPFSFLLTKSQTEKISDTILRAGKIYLEDPSIKEGVNSFLKHSNIFYKIDSWKNLWELILPSTVDPKIELFYKDIFWYGSKGPCFFCKTFWHDSLNCPSLLDSEPRNTFLSSLNFHFREISQLLWKGIYEKDLDFNELKYFYIRNFYLLPEFLKVVFYRYDTIETWGHLKLDIETPIRGGNLGLGLEYLIKKNFESAKREFSEIEDDFRASIGLSLINIINKDLKSALYYIEKALFQVKTPFLKSYLLFLRGYFHEYMGESFIADEFYKSALEEDSTCLPALYYFNLAKYVKGSPLSEILVYFNHPYLLYWSYLEPLFIKDQRELEEFLYEKIAEKREQASQRLKETEDRYHKIKIFLSDSEKKEYEERLSQIRENIHKGGLGLIESGYSKALEIDLELQGYIYRIIKNLREDFEKIKSDYKNLSSFWRKYPYKYEDVNFGKELKIFSDLVQKIEVKLKRRDPSDVLSFLISEINSCKEKAETLKTLKEDLIKKWSFRIRLADFLRNFSLLEFIIAGVYIIVPYLPISENFKNFFSTSSFLLISLLLLIICLFFSYFKKYEFE
;
A
#
# COMPACT_ATOMS: atom_id res chain seq x y z
N MET A 1 11.79 60.51 0.31
CA MET A 1 12.63 59.95 -0.77
C MET A 1 13.08 58.57 -0.33
N TYR A 2 12.94 57.56 -1.18
CA TYR A 2 13.30 56.17 -0.88
C TYR A 2 14.34 55.64 -1.89
N TYR A 3 14.96 54.53 -1.55
CA TYR A 3 15.89 53.80 -2.41
C TYR A 3 15.36 52.40 -2.65
N LEU A 4 15.33 52.00 -3.92
CA LEU A 4 15.03 50.64 -4.36
C LEU A 4 16.35 49.89 -4.52
N LYS A 5 16.57 48.90 -3.66
CA LYS A 5 17.68 47.95 -3.75
C LYS A 5 17.21 46.69 -4.46
N ILE A 6 18.02 46.18 -5.39
CA ILE A 6 17.75 44.92 -6.10
C ILE A 6 18.68 43.85 -5.60
N ILE A 7 18.09 42.78 -5.09
CA ILE A 7 18.78 41.62 -4.54
C ILE A 7 18.64 40.50 -5.55
N LYS A 8 19.77 40.01 -6.04
CA LYS A 8 19.82 38.99 -7.09
C LYS A 8 19.83 37.60 -6.48
N HIS A 9 18.97 36.72 -6.98
CA HIS A 9 19.00 35.30 -6.67
C HIS A 9 19.86 34.57 -7.71
N GLN A 10 21.18 34.72 -7.61
CA GLN A 10 22.11 34.28 -8.66
C GLN A 10 21.88 32.82 -9.09
N LYS A 11 21.75 31.89 -8.14
CA LYS A 11 21.56 30.47 -8.42
C LYS A 11 20.25 30.18 -9.16
N LEU A 12 19.17 30.84 -8.76
CA LEU A 12 17.88 30.71 -9.43
C LEU A 12 17.95 31.33 -10.83
N MET A 13 18.64 32.46 -10.98
CA MET A 13 18.85 33.11 -12.28
C MET A 13 19.65 32.20 -13.23
N ASP A 14 20.75 31.62 -12.76
CA ASP A 14 21.58 30.70 -13.54
C ASP A 14 20.79 29.46 -13.96
N PHE A 15 19.93 28.95 -13.08
CA PHE A 15 19.05 27.82 -13.38
C PHE A 15 17.98 28.16 -14.43
N LEU A 16 17.24 29.26 -14.24
CA LEU A 16 16.11 29.63 -15.10
C LEU A 16 16.54 30.12 -16.47
N PHE A 17 17.63 30.88 -16.55
CA PHE A 17 18.05 31.57 -17.77
C PHE A 17 19.27 30.93 -18.43
N GLN A 18 20.04 30.10 -17.73
CA GLN A 18 21.23 29.44 -18.25
C GLN A 18 22.14 30.46 -18.97
N ALA A 19 22.42 30.26 -20.27
CA ALA A 19 23.24 31.16 -21.07
C ALA A 19 22.66 32.59 -21.22
N GLN A 20 21.37 32.79 -20.95
CA GLN A 20 20.68 34.09 -21.04
C GLN A 20 20.66 34.88 -19.72
N ALA A 21 21.32 34.39 -18.65
CA ALA A 21 21.28 35.05 -17.33
C ALA A 21 21.76 36.51 -17.39
N PHE A 22 22.83 36.78 -18.14
CA PHE A 22 23.34 38.15 -18.33
C PHE A 22 22.35 39.04 -19.11
N SER A 23 21.68 38.49 -20.12
CA SER A 23 20.67 39.21 -20.91
C SER A 23 19.48 39.59 -20.05
N ALA A 24 19.00 38.67 -19.21
CA ALA A 24 17.92 38.92 -18.27
C ALA A 24 18.26 40.03 -17.27
N GLU A 25 19.47 39.99 -16.68
CA GLU A 25 19.93 41.06 -15.79
C GLU A 25 19.99 42.42 -16.50
N THR A 26 20.57 42.45 -17.70
CA THR A 26 20.73 43.68 -18.48
C THR A 26 19.39 44.28 -18.86
N PHE A 27 18.42 43.44 -19.24
CA PHE A 27 17.07 43.86 -19.58
C PHE A 27 16.34 44.52 -18.39
N LEU A 28 16.43 43.92 -17.18
CA LEU A 28 15.84 44.54 -16.00
C LEU A 28 16.48 45.90 -15.70
N LYS A 29 17.82 45.99 -15.77
CA LYS A 29 18.55 47.24 -15.54
C LYS A 29 18.15 48.33 -16.54
N ASP A 30 18.05 48.00 -17.82
CA ASP A 30 17.59 48.93 -18.86
C ASP A 30 16.18 49.46 -18.54
N LEU A 31 15.23 48.56 -18.23
CA LEU A 31 13.86 48.94 -17.86
C LEU A 31 13.81 49.90 -16.65
N LEU A 32 14.64 49.67 -15.64
CA LEU A 32 14.70 50.52 -14.44
C LEU A 32 15.36 51.87 -14.74
N SER A 33 16.48 51.88 -15.45
CA SER A 33 17.25 53.11 -15.74
C SER A 33 16.51 54.11 -16.63
N ARG A 34 15.52 53.66 -17.40
CA ARG A 34 14.67 54.53 -18.23
C ARG A 34 13.82 55.51 -17.42
N ARG A 35 13.60 55.26 -16.13
CA ARG A 35 12.76 56.13 -15.29
C ARG A 35 13.31 56.39 -13.88
N LEU A 36 14.06 55.46 -13.31
CA LEU A 36 14.63 55.59 -11.98
C LEU A 36 16.08 56.07 -12.07
N ALA A 37 16.41 57.11 -11.31
CA ALA A 37 17.78 57.61 -11.25
C ALA A 37 18.68 56.62 -10.50
N ILE A 38 19.78 56.22 -11.13
CA ILE A 38 20.77 55.31 -10.55
C ILE A 38 21.55 56.04 -9.45
N VAL A 39 21.68 55.40 -8.29
CA VAL A 39 22.51 55.90 -7.18
C VAL A 39 23.81 55.11 -7.09
N ASP A 40 23.71 53.79 -7.17
CA ASP A 40 24.82 52.85 -7.09
C ASP A 40 24.45 51.55 -7.83
N LYS A 41 25.36 50.57 -7.88
CA LYS A 41 25.15 49.25 -8.45
C LYS A 41 23.94 48.58 -7.78
N ASN A 42 22.87 48.36 -8.55
CA ASN A 42 21.60 47.80 -8.10
C ASN A 42 20.80 48.68 -7.11
N ILE A 43 21.12 49.98 -6.98
CA ILE A 43 20.41 50.93 -6.12
C ILE A 43 19.86 52.08 -6.95
N TYR A 44 18.55 52.31 -6.85
CA TYR A 44 17.84 53.35 -7.61
C TYR A 44 17.07 54.27 -6.68
N LYS A 45 17.02 55.57 -6.98
CA LYS A 45 16.11 56.51 -6.33
C LYS A 45 14.68 56.21 -6.76
N LEU A 46 13.79 56.12 -5.79
CA LEU A 46 12.39 55.80 -6.02
C LEU A 46 11.50 56.75 -5.19
N ASN A 47 10.61 57.48 -5.87
CA ASN A 47 9.53 58.21 -5.22
C ASN A 47 8.31 57.28 -5.05
N PRO A 48 7.40 57.55 -4.09
CA PRO A 48 6.21 56.73 -3.90
C PRO A 48 5.41 56.50 -5.18
N GLU A 49 5.36 57.50 -6.07
CA GLU A 49 4.63 57.47 -7.33
C GLU A 49 5.20 56.46 -8.35
N ASP A 50 6.50 56.20 -8.27
CA ASP A 50 7.20 55.30 -9.18
C ASP A 50 6.90 53.82 -8.90
N ILE A 51 6.19 53.51 -7.80
CA ILE A 51 5.77 52.13 -7.48
C ILE A 51 4.84 51.55 -8.56
N LEU A 52 3.95 52.37 -9.14
CA LEU A 52 3.11 51.94 -10.27
C LEU A 52 3.94 51.61 -11.50
N TYR A 53 5.10 52.25 -11.65
CA TYR A 53 6.00 51.95 -12.74
C TYR A 53 6.79 50.66 -12.48
N LEU A 54 7.19 50.41 -11.24
CA LEU A 54 7.83 49.16 -10.85
C LEU A 54 6.94 47.97 -11.21
N ASP A 55 5.63 48.02 -10.91
CA ASP A 55 4.67 46.98 -11.30
C ASP A 55 4.70 46.69 -12.82
N LYS A 56 4.68 47.75 -13.64
CA LYS A 56 4.76 47.65 -15.11
C LYS A 56 6.11 47.12 -15.61
N ILE A 57 7.22 47.43 -14.93
CA ILE A 57 8.53 46.86 -15.24
C ILE A 57 8.50 45.35 -15.04
N LEU A 58 7.99 44.90 -13.89
CA LEU A 58 7.93 43.48 -13.55
C LEU A 58 7.00 42.71 -14.50
N GLU A 59 5.87 43.30 -14.88
CA GLU A 59 4.96 42.75 -15.89
C GLU A 59 5.65 42.60 -17.26
N LYS A 60 6.37 43.64 -17.73
CA LYS A 60 7.15 43.58 -18.97
C LYS A 60 8.23 42.51 -18.93
N PHE A 61 8.95 42.42 -17.81
CA PHE A 61 9.97 41.39 -17.61
C PHE A 61 9.38 39.98 -17.69
N LYS A 62 8.24 39.74 -17.01
CA LYS A 62 7.53 38.46 -17.08
C LYS A 62 7.06 38.12 -18.48
N THR A 63 6.59 39.12 -19.23
CA THR A 63 6.11 38.92 -20.60
C THR A 63 7.25 38.54 -21.54
N GLU A 64 8.37 39.28 -21.49
CA GLU A 64 9.56 39.03 -22.31
C GLU A 64 10.13 37.62 -22.08
N PHE A 65 10.25 37.22 -20.82
CA PHE A 65 10.87 35.95 -20.43
C PHE A 65 9.86 34.86 -20.07
N SER A 66 8.60 35.00 -20.49
CA SER A 66 7.53 34.03 -20.18
C SER A 66 7.87 32.58 -20.52
N PRO A 67 8.51 32.27 -21.67
CA PRO A 67 8.86 30.89 -22.02
C PRO A 67 9.88 30.24 -21.07
N LEU A 68 10.75 31.03 -20.45
CA LEU A 68 11.79 30.57 -19.53
C LEU A 68 11.30 30.52 -18.09
N LEU A 69 10.54 31.54 -17.67
CA LEU A 69 10.00 31.63 -16.32
C LEU A 69 8.86 30.65 -16.08
N LYS A 70 7.90 30.55 -17.02
CA LYS A 70 6.66 29.78 -16.86
C LYS A 70 5.96 30.10 -15.51
N SER A 71 5.96 29.17 -14.55
CA SER A 71 5.40 29.41 -13.20
C SER A 71 6.40 29.99 -12.19
N ALA A 72 7.69 30.03 -12.50
CA ALA A 72 8.72 30.52 -11.61
C ALA A 72 8.63 32.05 -11.42
N PRO A 73 8.99 32.56 -10.23
CA PRO A 73 9.12 33.99 -10.02
C PRO A 73 10.34 34.55 -10.74
N ILE A 74 10.32 35.87 -10.97
CA ILE A 74 11.49 36.62 -11.44
C ILE A 74 12.62 36.46 -10.41
N PRO A 75 13.89 36.18 -10.79
CA PRO A 75 14.97 35.88 -9.84
C PRO A 75 15.58 37.12 -9.16
N PHE A 76 14.76 38.12 -8.83
CA PHE A 76 15.15 39.35 -8.15
C PHE A 76 14.17 39.64 -7.01
N SER A 77 14.68 40.06 -5.85
CA SER A 77 13.87 40.70 -4.80
C SER A 77 14.13 42.20 -4.81
N PHE A 78 13.11 42.96 -4.44
CA PHE A 78 13.14 44.41 -4.43
C PHE A 78 12.95 44.91 -3.00
N LEU A 79 13.90 45.65 -2.44
CA LEU A 79 13.83 46.17 -1.08
C LEU A 79 13.80 47.71 -1.12
N LEU A 80 12.72 48.30 -0.62
CA LEU A 80 12.61 49.74 -0.42
C LEU A 80 13.10 50.11 0.97
N THR A 81 14.08 51.02 1.01
CA THR A 81 14.76 51.50 2.22
C THR A 81 14.94 53.01 2.20
N LYS A 82 15.20 53.61 3.36
CA LYS A 82 15.68 55.00 3.48
C LYS A 82 17.19 55.14 3.38
N SER A 83 17.93 54.04 3.50
CA SER A 83 19.39 54.03 3.47
C SER A 83 19.94 53.76 2.07
N GLN A 84 21.00 54.48 1.70
CA GLN A 84 21.80 54.18 0.52
C GLN A 84 22.80 53.04 0.74
N THR A 85 23.04 52.62 1.98
CA THR A 85 24.07 51.61 2.30
C THR A 85 23.66 50.24 1.81
N GLU A 86 24.58 49.46 1.23
CA GLU A 86 24.31 48.13 0.69
C GLU A 86 23.86 47.08 1.71
N LYS A 87 23.86 47.36 3.02
CA LYS A 87 23.56 46.34 4.04
C LYS A 87 22.16 45.75 3.77
N ILE A 88 22.16 44.48 3.39
CA ILE A 88 20.98 43.65 3.15
C ILE A 88 20.59 43.07 4.51
N SER A 89 19.29 42.98 4.80
CA SER A 89 18.85 42.30 6.01
C SER A 89 19.20 40.81 5.95
N ASP A 90 19.52 40.19 7.09
CA ASP A 90 19.74 38.73 7.15
C ASP A 90 18.46 37.91 6.86
N THR A 91 17.33 38.60 6.69
CA THR A 91 16.03 38.03 6.37
C THR A 91 16.00 37.36 5.00
N ILE A 92 15.49 36.13 4.93
CA ILE A 92 15.19 35.45 3.67
C ILE A 92 14.16 36.25 2.88
N LEU A 93 14.51 36.64 1.66
CA LEU A 93 13.63 37.36 0.74
C LEU A 93 13.25 36.46 -0.42
N ARG A 94 11.96 36.44 -0.78
CA ARG A 94 11.46 35.66 -1.91
C ARG A 94 11.73 36.34 -3.23
N ALA A 95 11.98 35.54 -4.25
CA ALA A 95 12.17 36.01 -5.61
C ALA A 95 10.85 36.58 -6.17
N GLY A 96 10.94 37.66 -6.94
CA GLY A 96 9.80 38.33 -7.57
C GLY A 96 8.95 39.19 -6.63
N LYS A 97 9.40 39.40 -5.38
CA LYS A 97 8.66 40.15 -4.35
C LYS A 97 9.26 41.51 -4.03
N ILE A 98 8.41 42.40 -3.52
CA ILE A 98 8.77 43.75 -3.11
C ILE A 98 8.60 43.87 -1.60
N TYR A 99 9.63 44.33 -0.91
CA TYR A 99 9.70 44.45 0.54
C TYR A 99 9.91 45.90 0.96
N LEU A 100 9.28 46.31 2.06
CA LEU A 100 9.40 47.62 2.67
C LEU A 100 10.08 47.46 4.04
N GLU A 101 11.21 48.14 4.24
CA GLU A 101 12.08 47.93 5.40
C GLU A 101 11.51 48.50 6.71
N ASP A 102 10.82 49.63 6.64
CA ASP A 102 10.42 50.40 7.82
C ASP A 102 8.92 50.79 7.78
N PRO A 103 8.21 50.84 8.93
CA PRO A 103 6.81 51.23 8.99
C PRO A 103 6.47 52.55 8.30
N SER A 104 7.36 53.54 8.35
CA SER A 104 7.13 54.84 7.69
C SER A 104 7.22 54.76 6.16
N ILE A 105 7.97 53.80 5.61
CA ILE A 105 7.96 53.51 4.18
C ILE A 105 6.62 52.87 3.83
N LYS A 106 6.19 51.88 4.61
CA LYS A 106 4.86 51.27 4.46
C LYS A 106 3.75 52.32 4.47
N GLU A 107 3.75 53.24 5.42
CA GLU A 107 2.72 54.29 5.52
C GLU A 107 2.74 55.22 4.30
N GLY A 108 3.93 55.65 3.86
CA GLY A 108 4.07 56.51 2.68
C GLY A 108 3.67 55.83 1.37
N VAL A 109 3.98 54.54 1.23
CA VAL A 109 3.55 53.73 0.07
C VAL A 109 2.04 53.48 0.11
N ASN A 110 1.51 53.12 1.28
CA ASN A 110 0.08 52.87 1.46
C ASN A 110 -0.76 54.12 1.22
N SER A 111 -0.32 55.29 1.70
CA SER A 111 -1.04 56.55 1.49
C SER A 111 -1.11 56.92 0.01
N PHE A 112 -0.05 56.70 -0.75
CA PHE A 112 -0.05 56.89 -2.20
C PHE A 112 -0.97 55.87 -2.91
N LEU A 113 -0.80 54.58 -2.62
CA LEU A 113 -1.55 53.52 -3.30
C LEU A 113 -3.05 53.54 -3.01
N LYS A 114 -3.50 54.03 -1.84
CA LYS A 114 -4.94 54.24 -1.54
C LYS A 114 -5.65 55.15 -2.55
N HIS A 115 -4.91 56.08 -3.15
CA HIS A 115 -5.43 57.01 -4.15
C HIS A 115 -5.18 56.53 -5.59
N SER A 116 -4.58 55.36 -5.75
CA SER A 116 -4.30 54.74 -7.05
C SER A 116 -5.41 53.75 -7.42
N ASN A 117 -5.70 53.60 -8.72
CA ASN A 117 -6.70 52.65 -9.23
C ASN A 117 -6.16 51.21 -9.37
N ILE A 118 -5.12 50.83 -8.61
CA ILE A 118 -4.56 49.47 -8.69
C ILE A 118 -4.89 48.66 -7.45
N PHE A 119 -5.08 47.36 -7.64
CA PHE A 119 -5.19 46.42 -6.53
C PHE A 119 -3.84 46.26 -5.86
N TYR A 120 -3.79 46.37 -4.53
CA TYR A 120 -2.58 46.11 -3.76
C TYR A 120 -2.92 45.56 -2.37
N LYS A 121 -1.96 44.86 -1.77
CA LYS A 121 -2.01 44.41 -0.38
C LYS A 121 -0.63 44.60 0.25
N ILE A 122 -0.58 44.94 1.53
CA ILE A 122 0.68 44.99 2.30
C ILE A 122 0.55 44.05 3.48
N ASP A 123 1.28 42.94 3.43
CA ASP A 123 1.30 41.92 4.47
C ASP A 123 2.59 42.00 5.29
N SER A 124 2.59 41.47 6.50
CA SER A 124 3.83 41.30 7.26
C SER A 124 4.72 40.24 6.60
N TRP A 125 6.04 40.43 6.67
CA TRP A 125 7.03 39.46 6.26
C TRP A 125 8.18 39.44 7.28
N LYS A 126 8.09 38.59 8.30
CA LYS A 126 9.03 38.60 9.44
C LYS A 126 9.16 40.03 10.02
N ASN A 127 10.34 40.64 9.92
CA ASN A 127 10.64 42.01 10.35
C ASN A 127 10.41 43.09 9.26
N LEU A 128 9.92 42.71 8.08
CA LEU A 128 9.65 43.57 6.92
C LEU A 128 8.14 43.57 6.60
N TRP A 129 7.77 44.34 5.57
CA TRP A 129 6.43 44.31 4.98
C TRP A 129 6.50 43.94 3.50
N GLU A 130 5.75 42.92 3.06
CA GLU A 130 5.65 42.55 1.64
C GLU A 130 4.56 43.38 0.96
N LEU A 131 4.94 44.10 -0.11
CA LEU A 131 4.01 44.79 -1.00
C LEU A 131 3.62 43.85 -2.15
N ILE A 132 2.34 43.48 -2.18
CA ILE A 132 1.73 42.64 -3.20
C ILE A 132 1.03 43.55 -4.21
N LEU A 133 1.52 43.52 -5.45
CA LEU A 133 0.98 44.19 -6.63
C LEU A 133 0.54 43.12 -7.65
N PRO A 134 -0.25 43.46 -8.69
CA PRO A 134 -0.69 42.50 -9.69
C PRO A 134 0.46 41.69 -10.31
N SER A 135 1.61 42.33 -10.56
CA SER A 135 2.81 41.65 -11.09
C SER A 135 3.56 40.80 -10.08
N THR A 136 3.27 40.87 -8.77
CA THR A 136 3.97 40.12 -7.71
C THR A 136 3.09 39.11 -6.98
N VAL A 137 1.82 38.96 -7.40
CA VAL A 137 0.91 37.93 -6.89
C VAL A 137 1.49 36.54 -7.14
N ASP A 138 1.45 35.70 -6.11
CA ASP A 138 1.87 34.31 -6.23
C ASP A 138 0.93 33.54 -7.17
N PRO A 139 1.46 32.62 -8.00
CA PRO A 139 0.62 31.73 -8.78
C PRO A 139 -0.26 30.88 -7.86
N LYS A 140 -1.45 30.50 -8.36
CA LYS A 140 -2.35 29.57 -7.66
C LYS A 140 -1.82 28.14 -7.72
N ILE A 141 -0.80 27.85 -6.92
CA ILE A 141 -0.13 26.55 -6.76
C ILE A 141 0.17 26.32 -5.27
N GLU A 142 0.33 25.06 -4.86
CA GLU A 142 0.51 24.71 -3.44
C GLU A 142 1.91 25.06 -2.93
N LEU A 143 2.97 24.79 -3.71
CA LEU A 143 4.36 25.13 -3.36
C LEU A 143 4.80 26.44 -4.02
N PHE A 144 4.03 27.52 -3.84
CA PHE A 144 4.32 28.82 -4.43
C PHE A 144 5.67 29.42 -3.99
N TYR A 145 6.23 28.97 -2.88
CA TYR A 145 7.45 29.48 -2.25
C TYR A 145 8.71 28.63 -2.52
N LYS A 146 8.69 27.78 -3.57
CA LYS A 146 9.82 26.91 -3.93
C LYS A 146 11.11 27.70 -4.24
N ASP A 147 11.00 28.99 -4.52
CA ASP A 147 12.12 29.91 -4.70
C ASP A 147 13.02 30.03 -3.47
N ILE A 148 12.47 29.85 -2.26
CA ILE A 148 13.21 29.99 -1.01
C ILE A 148 14.32 28.93 -0.86
N PHE A 149 14.13 27.75 -1.46
CA PHE A 149 15.14 26.68 -1.43
C PHE A 149 16.43 27.05 -2.18
N TRP A 150 16.40 28.09 -3.02
CA TRP A 150 17.54 28.61 -3.77
C TRP A 150 18.33 29.70 -3.02
N TYR A 151 17.82 30.15 -1.87
CA TYR A 151 18.42 31.21 -1.06
C TYR A 151 19.68 30.75 -0.33
N GLY A 152 20.64 31.66 -0.13
CA GLY A 152 21.85 31.44 0.65
C GLY A 152 23.14 31.54 -0.16
N SER A 153 24.26 31.79 0.52
CA SER A 153 25.58 32.00 -0.09
C SER A 153 26.44 30.73 -0.19
N LYS A 154 26.01 29.63 0.44
CA LYS A 154 26.76 28.37 0.51
C LYS A 154 26.56 27.51 -0.74
N GLY A 155 27.41 26.50 -0.96
CA GLY A 155 27.14 25.46 -1.97
C GLY A 155 25.90 24.62 -1.62
N PRO A 156 25.38 23.80 -2.54
CA PRO A 156 24.28 22.90 -2.20
C PRO A 156 24.73 21.91 -1.12
N CYS A 157 23.88 21.64 -0.14
CA CYS A 157 24.13 20.60 0.84
C CYS A 157 24.12 19.22 0.17
N PHE A 158 25.12 18.40 0.45
CA PHE A 158 25.22 17.03 -0.07
C PHE A 158 23.99 16.17 0.28
N PHE A 159 23.43 16.33 1.49
CA PHE A 159 22.34 15.49 1.96
C PHE A 159 20.96 15.98 1.52
N CYS A 160 20.63 17.26 1.75
CA CYS A 160 19.28 17.79 1.51
C CYS A 160 19.15 18.74 0.31
N LYS A 161 20.26 19.03 -0.39
CA LYS A 161 20.36 19.94 -1.56
C LYS A 161 19.94 21.40 -1.34
N THR A 162 19.69 21.85 -0.10
CA THR A 162 19.46 23.27 0.17
C THR A 162 20.75 24.08 0.11
N PHE A 163 20.62 25.39 -0.03
CA PHE A 163 21.75 26.32 0.03
C PHE A 163 21.86 27.08 1.37
N TRP A 164 21.06 26.67 2.37
CA TRP A 164 20.94 27.35 3.67
C TRP A 164 22.09 27.03 4.63
N HIS A 165 22.74 25.88 4.48
CA HIS A 165 23.78 25.40 5.39
C HIS A 165 24.82 24.55 4.65
N ASP A 166 25.98 24.31 5.27
CA ASP A 166 26.97 23.36 4.75
C ASP A 166 26.53 21.91 5.05
N SER A 167 27.10 20.95 4.32
CA SER A 167 26.80 19.52 4.50
C SER A 167 27.05 19.01 5.92
N LEU A 168 28.11 19.48 6.58
CA LEU A 168 28.45 19.17 7.98
C LEU A 168 27.33 19.55 8.98
N ASN A 169 26.60 20.61 8.67
CA ASN A 169 25.57 21.19 9.52
C ASN A 169 24.16 20.88 9.01
N CYS A 170 24.01 19.83 8.18
CA CYS A 170 22.71 19.49 7.64
C CYS A 170 21.74 19.05 8.75
N PRO A 171 20.54 19.65 8.84
CA PRO A 171 19.55 19.26 9.84
C PRO A 171 19.07 17.81 9.70
N SER A 172 19.08 17.23 8.49
CA SER A 172 18.69 15.81 8.30
C SER A 172 19.59 14.83 9.06
N LEU A 173 20.82 15.23 9.43
CA LEU A 173 21.73 14.43 10.25
C LEU A 173 21.30 14.35 11.73
N LEU A 174 20.30 15.15 12.14
CA LEU A 174 19.75 15.13 13.49
C LEU A 174 18.55 14.17 13.63
N ASP A 175 17.99 13.69 12.52
CA ASP A 175 16.90 12.71 12.56
C ASP A 175 17.47 11.34 12.96
N SER A 176 16.93 10.74 14.03
CA SER A 176 17.34 9.42 14.51
C SER A 176 16.78 8.28 13.65
N GLU A 177 15.68 8.50 12.93
CA GLU A 177 15.00 7.48 12.14
C GLU A 177 14.48 8.03 10.79
N PRO A 178 15.34 8.62 9.93
CA PRO A 178 14.94 9.26 8.69
C PRO A 178 14.14 8.36 7.73
N ARG A 179 14.34 7.03 7.77
CA ARG A 179 13.52 6.07 7.00
C ARG A 179 12.06 6.05 7.48
N ASN A 180 11.85 6.01 8.80
CA ASN A 180 10.52 6.03 9.40
C ASN A 180 9.88 7.40 9.22
N THR A 181 10.65 8.49 9.37
CA THR A 181 10.18 9.84 9.08
C THR A 181 9.75 9.96 7.61
N PHE A 182 10.51 9.42 6.66
CA PHE A 182 10.12 9.35 5.24
C PHE A 182 8.85 8.54 5.02
N LEU A 183 8.73 7.35 5.61
CA LEU A 183 7.51 6.55 5.50
C LEU A 183 6.28 7.30 6.04
N SER A 184 6.43 7.97 7.18
CA SER A 184 5.36 8.78 7.75
C SER A 184 4.99 9.97 6.88
N SER A 185 5.96 10.55 6.14
CA SER A 185 5.71 11.70 5.27
C SER A 185 4.80 11.35 4.09
N LEU A 186 4.85 10.10 3.62
CA LEU A 186 3.98 9.60 2.56
C LEU A 186 2.51 9.49 2.97
N ASN A 187 2.22 9.49 4.27
CA ASN A 187 0.85 9.43 4.79
C ASN A 187 0.14 10.78 4.74
N PHE A 188 0.87 11.89 4.60
CA PHE A 188 0.29 13.23 4.49
C PHE A 188 -0.11 13.54 3.06
N HIS A 189 -1.14 14.37 2.92
CA HIS A 189 -1.43 14.99 1.63
C HIS A 189 -0.36 16.02 1.27
N PHE A 190 -0.13 16.20 -0.04
CA PHE A 190 0.82 17.21 -0.55
C PHE A 190 0.49 18.63 -0.05
N ARG A 191 -0.80 18.96 0.07
CA ARG A 191 -1.26 20.22 0.66
C ARG A 191 -0.83 20.37 2.13
N GLU A 192 -0.93 19.32 2.92
CA GLU A 192 -0.53 19.33 4.34
C GLU A 192 0.98 19.51 4.47
N ILE A 193 1.76 18.78 3.65
CA ILE A 193 3.20 18.96 3.57
C ILE A 193 3.54 20.40 3.21
N SER A 194 2.89 21.00 2.20
CA SER A 194 3.13 22.40 1.84
C SER A 194 2.82 23.35 3.01
N GLN A 195 1.73 23.14 3.74
CA GLN A 195 1.40 24.00 4.88
C GLN A 195 2.44 23.91 6.00
N LEU A 196 2.91 22.70 6.31
CA LEU A 196 3.96 22.46 7.32
C LEU A 196 5.27 23.12 6.91
N LEU A 197 5.69 22.94 5.65
CA LEU A 197 6.92 23.55 5.14
C LEU A 197 6.83 25.08 5.14
N TRP A 198 5.70 25.65 4.72
CA TRP A 198 5.47 27.09 4.76
C TRP A 198 5.57 27.64 6.17
N LYS A 199 4.92 26.98 7.14
CA LYS A 199 4.98 27.33 8.55
C LYS A 199 6.41 27.31 9.09
N GLY A 200 7.18 26.27 8.76
CA GLY A 200 8.59 26.15 9.15
C GLY A 200 9.47 27.28 8.61
N ILE A 201 9.23 27.72 7.36
CA ILE A 201 9.99 28.80 6.72
C ILE A 201 9.57 30.19 7.22
N TYR A 202 8.26 30.43 7.28
CA TYR A 202 7.68 31.75 7.51
C TYR A 202 7.59 32.09 9.00
N GLU A 203 7.02 31.20 9.82
CA GLU A 203 6.72 31.48 11.23
C GLU A 203 7.87 31.13 12.18
N LYS A 204 8.66 30.09 11.84
CA LYS A 204 9.63 29.49 12.77
C LYS A 204 11.09 29.54 12.30
N ASP A 205 11.40 30.40 11.34
CA ASP A 205 12.76 30.71 10.89
C ASP A 205 13.64 29.47 10.58
N LEU A 206 13.15 28.61 9.69
CA LEU A 206 13.79 27.36 9.26
C LEU A 206 13.87 26.27 10.35
N ASP A 207 12.85 26.19 11.21
CA ASP A 207 12.73 25.14 12.23
C ASP A 207 12.80 23.72 11.64
N PHE A 208 13.60 22.86 12.27
CA PHE A 208 13.81 21.50 11.83
C PHE A 208 12.53 20.66 11.90
N ASN A 209 11.72 20.80 12.94
CA ASN A 209 10.59 19.88 13.15
C ASN A 209 9.52 20.00 12.06
N GLU A 210 9.25 21.22 11.59
CA GLU A 210 8.33 21.47 10.48
C GLU A 210 8.98 21.12 9.11
N LEU A 211 10.29 21.35 8.97
CA LEU A 211 11.01 21.12 7.71
C LEU A 211 11.59 19.72 7.54
N LYS A 212 11.48 18.86 8.56
CA LYS A 212 12.08 17.52 8.55
C LYS A 212 11.70 16.75 7.30
N TYR A 213 10.43 16.79 6.90
CA TYR A 213 9.88 16.10 5.72
C TYR A 213 10.58 16.45 4.42
N PHE A 214 11.04 17.71 4.28
CA PHE A 214 11.85 18.12 3.14
C PHE A 214 13.31 17.66 3.29
N TYR A 215 13.88 17.81 4.48
CA TYR A 215 15.29 17.48 4.73
C TYR A 215 15.59 15.99 4.58
N ILE A 216 14.68 15.12 5.00
CA ILE A 216 14.87 13.66 4.99
C ILE A 216 14.58 13.00 3.64
N ARG A 217 14.11 13.75 2.62
CA ARG A 217 13.66 13.16 1.35
C ARG A 217 14.75 12.31 0.67
N ASN A 218 16.01 12.68 0.86
CA ASN A 218 17.16 11.92 0.37
C ASN A 218 17.76 11.00 1.46
N PHE A 219 16.91 10.29 2.22
CA PHE A 219 17.34 9.48 3.37
C PHE A 219 18.43 8.46 3.02
N TYR A 220 18.47 7.97 1.77
CA TYR A 220 19.46 7.01 1.26
C TYR A 220 20.89 7.57 1.18
N LEU A 221 21.07 8.89 1.33
CA LEU A 221 22.38 9.54 1.45
C LEU A 221 22.83 9.72 2.89
N LEU A 222 21.94 9.50 3.89
CA LEU A 222 22.24 9.77 5.29
C LEU A 222 23.05 8.61 5.90
N PRO A 223 23.95 8.89 6.87
CA PRO A 223 24.68 7.85 7.58
C PRO A 223 23.79 6.76 8.18
N GLU A 224 22.60 7.11 8.67
CA GLU A 224 21.66 6.14 9.25
C GLU A 224 21.22 5.05 8.24
N PHE A 225 21.14 5.39 6.95
CA PHE A 225 20.82 4.40 5.92
C PHE A 225 21.91 3.34 5.76
N LEU A 226 23.15 3.64 6.15
CA LEU A 226 24.24 2.66 6.12
C LEU A 226 23.99 1.48 7.08
N LYS A 227 23.10 1.59 8.08
CA LYS A 227 22.70 0.42 8.88
C LYS A 227 22.09 -0.68 8.01
N VAL A 228 21.31 -0.31 6.99
CA VAL A 228 20.77 -1.27 6.02
C VAL A 228 21.89 -1.85 5.17
N VAL A 229 22.75 -0.98 4.62
CA VAL A 229 23.88 -1.37 3.76
C VAL A 229 24.89 -2.26 4.51
N PHE A 230 25.11 -2.06 5.80
CA PHE A 230 26.13 -2.78 6.57
C PHE A 230 25.62 -4.11 7.13
N TYR A 231 24.32 -4.20 7.41
CA TYR A 231 23.76 -5.30 8.19
C TYR A 231 22.67 -6.12 7.49
N ARG A 232 22.15 -5.64 6.35
CA ARG A 232 21.10 -6.33 5.59
C ARG A 232 21.48 -6.60 4.13
N TYR A 233 22.71 -6.29 3.72
CA TYR A 233 23.17 -6.43 2.34
C TYR A 233 23.17 -7.86 1.79
N ASP A 234 23.24 -8.85 2.67
CA ASP A 234 23.17 -10.28 2.36
C ASP A 234 21.72 -10.76 2.19
N THR A 235 20.76 -10.06 2.80
CA THR A 235 19.33 -10.34 2.69
C THR A 235 18.64 -9.57 1.55
N ILE A 236 19.22 -8.45 1.12
CA ILE A 236 18.64 -7.56 0.10
C ILE A 236 19.41 -7.74 -1.21
N GLU A 237 18.80 -8.46 -2.16
CA GLU A 237 19.39 -8.69 -3.48
C GLU A 237 19.27 -7.48 -4.41
N THR A 238 18.11 -6.80 -4.39
CA THR A 238 17.78 -5.64 -5.22
C THR A 238 17.06 -4.56 -4.40
N TRP A 239 17.03 -3.32 -4.89
CA TRP A 239 16.30 -2.20 -4.31
C TRP A 239 14.80 -2.46 -4.19
N GLY A 240 14.20 -3.23 -5.10
CA GLY A 240 12.80 -3.64 -5.02
C GLY A 240 12.47 -4.52 -3.81
N HIS A 241 13.47 -5.19 -3.22
CA HIS A 241 13.31 -5.96 -1.98
C HIS A 241 13.47 -5.11 -0.71
N LEU A 242 13.92 -3.85 -0.83
CA LEU A 242 14.11 -2.97 0.32
C LEU A 242 12.77 -2.51 0.87
N LYS A 243 12.43 -2.99 2.07
CA LYS A 243 11.36 -2.40 2.90
C LYS A 243 11.95 -1.35 3.82
N LEU A 244 11.41 -0.13 3.81
CA LEU A 244 11.97 0.97 4.60
C LEU A 244 11.80 0.80 6.11
N ASP A 245 10.84 -0.02 6.55
CA ASP A 245 10.60 -0.41 7.94
C ASP A 245 11.47 -1.60 8.39
N ILE A 246 12.41 -2.08 7.56
CA ILE A 246 13.27 -3.20 7.93
C ILE A 246 14.09 -2.85 9.19
N GLU A 247 13.95 -3.69 10.20
CA GLU A 247 14.75 -3.60 11.42
C GLU A 247 16.23 -3.82 11.09
N THR A 248 17.10 -2.98 11.63
CA THR A 248 18.54 -3.13 11.46
C THR A 248 19.17 -3.49 12.80
N PRO A 249 19.91 -4.61 12.88
CA PRO A 249 20.50 -5.04 14.14
C PRO A 249 21.58 -4.05 14.59
N ILE A 250 21.71 -3.88 15.91
CA ILE A 250 22.87 -3.20 16.50
C ILE A 250 23.98 -4.23 16.63
N ARG A 251 25.12 -3.98 15.97
CA ARG A 251 26.31 -4.85 16.05
C ARG A 251 27.47 -4.05 16.66
N GLY A 252 28.26 -4.71 17.50
CA GLY A 252 29.48 -4.14 18.09
C GLY A 252 30.71 -4.25 17.19
N GLY A 253 31.88 -3.95 17.75
CA GLY A 253 33.16 -3.93 17.04
C GLY A 253 33.37 -2.63 16.25
N ASN A 254 34.57 -2.47 15.67
CA ASN A 254 35.01 -1.23 15.04
C ASN A 254 34.05 -0.75 13.93
N LEU A 255 33.45 -1.65 13.14
CA LEU A 255 32.46 -1.27 12.12
C LEU A 255 31.21 -0.64 12.72
N GLY A 256 30.69 -1.25 13.79
CA GLY A 256 29.49 -0.78 14.47
C GLY A 256 29.75 0.52 15.22
N LEU A 257 30.87 0.61 15.95
CA LEU A 257 31.30 1.82 16.65
C LEU A 257 31.56 2.96 15.66
N GLY A 258 32.26 2.69 14.56
CA GLY A 258 32.52 3.66 13.51
C GLY A 258 31.24 4.22 12.90
N LEU A 259 30.25 3.35 12.62
CA LEU A 259 28.96 3.78 12.11
C LEU A 259 28.17 4.62 13.13
N GLU A 260 28.13 4.19 14.40
CA GLU A 260 27.46 4.95 15.46
C GLU A 260 28.12 6.32 15.69
N TYR A 261 29.46 6.41 15.64
CA TYR A 261 30.15 7.68 15.69
C TYR A 261 29.84 8.55 14.48
N LEU A 262 29.74 7.98 13.28
CA LEU A 262 29.39 8.71 12.06
C LEU A 262 27.98 9.31 12.16
N ILE A 263 27.00 8.53 12.62
CA ILE A 263 25.61 8.96 12.83
C ILE A 263 25.54 10.07 13.88
N LYS A 264 26.29 9.93 14.99
CA LYS A 264 26.39 10.94 16.06
C LYS A 264 27.28 12.12 15.73
N LYS A 265 27.74 12.23 14.47
CA LYS A 265 28.59 13.33 13.95
C LYS A 265 29.95 13.45 14.65
N ASN A 266 30.45 12.37 15.25
CA ASN A 266 31.82 12.29 15.76
C ASN A 266 32.75 11.71 14.67
N PHE A 267 33.05 12.53 13.67
CA PHE A 267 33.75 12.12 12.45
C PHE A 267 35.18 11.65 12.70
N GLU A 268 35.89 12.23 13.69
CA GLU A 268 37.26 11.82 14.03
C GLU A 268 37.29 10.41 14.63
N SER A 269 36.41 10.12 15.59
CA SER A 269 36.28 8.76 16.12
C SER A 269 35.82 7.80 15.04
N ALA A 270 34.82 8.15 14.23
CA ALA A 270 34.37 7.32 13.13
C ALA A 270 35.49 6.98 12.15
N LYS A 271 36.32 7.97 11.79
CA LYS A 271 37.47 7.79 10.90
C LYS A 271 38.48 6.82 11.50
N ARG A 272 38.80 6.96 12.79
CA ARG A 272 39.73 6.04 13.49
C ARG A 272 39.22 4.60 13.42
N GLU A 273 37.98 4.37 13.84
CA GLU A 273 37.40 3.02 13.86
C GLU A 273 37.35 2.39 12.46
N PHE A 274 36.94 3.15 11.43
CA PHE A 274 36.92 2.63 10.05
C PHE A 274 38.31 2.41 9.46
N SER A 275 39.30 3.21 9.83
CA SER A 275 40.67 3.07 9.30
C SER A 275 41.40 1.85 9.85
N GLU A 276 40.98 1.33 11.01
CA GLU A 276 41.54 0.08 11.58
C GLU A 276 41.06 -1.17 10.86
N ILE A 277 40.08 -1.05 9.95
CA ILE A 277 39.50 -2.18 9.22
C ILE A 277 40.07 -2.23 7.81
N GLU A 278 40.90 -3.24 7.56
CA GLU A 278 41.40 -3.53 6.23
C GLU A 278 40.40 -4.37 5.43
N ASP A 279 40.31 -4.06 4.13
CA ASP A 279 39.58 -4.84 3.11
C ASP A 279 38.10 -5.15 3.36
N ASP A 280 37.39 -4.24 4.01
CA ASP A 280 35.93 -4.26 4.11
C ASP A 280 35.26 -3.10 3.35
N PHE A 281 34.28 -3.42 2.51
CA PHE A 281 33.58 -2.44 1.70
C PHE A 281 32.80 -1.45 2.58
N ARG A 282 32.32 -1.91 3.75
CA ARG A 282 31.54 -1.10 4.69
C ARG A 282 32.39 0.01 5.28
N ALA A 283 33.60 -0.32 5.72
CA ALA A 283 34.57 0.66 6.21
C ALA A 283 34.90 1.69 5.12
N SER A 284 35.08 1.23 3.88
CA SER A 284 35.32 2.11 2.73
C SER A 284 34.13 3.06 2.48
N ILE A 285 32.88 2.58 2.53
CA ILE A 285 31.70 3.45 2.42
C ILE A 285 31.66 4.48 3.56
N GLY A 286 31.90 4.06 4.81
CA GLY A 286 31.96 4.96 5.96
C GLY A 286 33.01 6.07 5.79
N LEU A 287 34.23 5.71 5.36
CA LEU A 287 35.30 6.64 5.06
C LEU A 287 34.94 7.58 3.90
N SER A 288 34.24 7.09 2.87
CA SER A 288 33.81 7.95 1.76
C SER A 288 32.91 9.10 2.22
N LEU A 289 31.91 8.83 3.06
CA LEU A 289 31.03 9.87 3.61
C LEU A 289 31.77 10.86 4.51
N ILE A 290 32.71 10.39 5.34
CA ILE A 290 33.56 11.27 6.16
C ILE A 290 34.36 12.23 5.27
N ASN A 291 34.94 11.72 4.19
CA ASN A 291 35.73 12.53 3.26
C ASN A 291 34.86 13.54 2.49
N ILE A 292 33.62 13.19 2.12
CA ILE A 292 32.65 14.17 1.58
C ILE A 292 32.39 15.30 2.58
N ILE A 293 32.16 14.98 3.85
CA ILE A 293 31.91 15.98 4.91
C ILE A 293 33.13 16.88 5.10
N ASN A 294 34.33 16.31 5.02
CA ASN A 294 35.60 17.02 5.11
C ASN A 294 36.00 17.74 3.79
N LYS A 295 35.15 17.69 2.76
CA LYS A 295 35.39 18.27 1.43
C LYS A 295 36.60 17.69 0.69
N ASP A 296 37.06 16.48 1.06
CA ASP A 296 38.07 15.73 0.33
C ASP A 296 37.41 14.76 -0.66
N LEU A 297 36.97 15.32 -1.78
CA LEU A 297 36.21 14.60 -2.80
C LEU A 297 37.01 13.50 -3.51
N LYS A 298 38.34 13.67 -3.62
CA LYS A 298 39.23 12.68 -4.26
C LYS A 298 39.32 11.43 -3.40
N SER A 299 39.58 11.59 -2.11
CA SER A 299 39.61 10.47 -1.17
C SER A 299 38.24 9.81 -1.07
N ALA A 300 37.15 10.58 -1.11
CA ALA A 300 35.80 10.03 -1.10
C ALA A 300 35.55 9.08 -2.29
N LEU A 301 35.91 9.50 -3.52
CA LEU A 301 35.79 8.66 -4.71
C LEU A 301 36.69 7.41 -4.65
N TYR A 302 37.93 7.56 -4.16
CA TYR A 302 38.84 6.42 -3.97
C TYR A 302 38.22 5.31 -3.11
N TYR A 303 37.59 5.67 -1.99
CA TYR A 303 36.96 4.67 -1.13
C TYR A 303 35.69 4.06 -1.72
N ILE A 304 34.90 4.83 -2.48
CA ILE A 304 33.75 4.27 -3.23
C ILE A 304 34.23 3.24 -4.26
N GLU A 305 35.29 3.55 -5.00
CA GLU A 305 35.88 2.60 -5.95
C GLU A 305 36.40 1.35 -5.25
N LYS A 306 37.12 1.50 -4.13
CA LYS A 306 37.55 0.36 -3.31
C LYS A 306 36.37 -0.52 -2.90
N ALA A 307 35.27 0.08 -2.47
CA ALA A 307 34.06 -0.65 -2.10
C ALA A 307 33.42 -1.37 -3.32
N LEU A 308 33.37 -0.72 -4.49
CA LEU A 308 32.81 -1.29 -5.72
C LEU A 308 33.49 -2.61 -6.13
N PHE A 309 34.81 -2.70 -5.98
CA PHE A 309 35.56 -3.93 -6.29
C PHE A 309 35.24 -5.12 -5.36
N GLN A 310 34.70 -4.85 -4.18
CA GLN A 310 34.49 -5.86 -3.13
C GLN A 310 33.05 -6.37 -3.08
N VAL A 311 32.09 -5.59 -3.55
CA VAL A 311 30.67 -5.94 -3.50
C VAL A 311 30.25 -6.84 -4.67
N LYS A 312 29.28 -7.72 -4.41
CA LYS A 312 28.80 -8.68 -5.43
C LYS A 312 27.31 -8.56 -5.72
N THR A 313 26.50 -8.11 -4.77
CA THR A 313 25.04 -8.07 -4.94
C THR A 313 24.61 -6.89 -5.82
N PRO A 314 23.57 -7.06 -6.66
CA PRO A 314 23.02 -5.97 -7.48
C PRO A 314 22.64 -4.73 -6.66
N PHE A 315 22.02 -4.93 -5.48
CA PHE A 315 21.68 -3.86 -4.55
C PHE A 315 22.90 -3.01 -4.16
N LEU A 316 24.01 -3.63 -3.73
CA LEU A 316 25.20 -2.91 -3.31
C LEU A 316 25.91 -2.24 -4.49
N LYS A 317 26.05 -2.94 -5.61
CA LYS A 317 26.68 -2.38 -6.82
C LYS A 317 25.93 -1.15 -7.32
N SER A 318 24.62 -1.27 -7.49
CA SER A 318 23.77 -0.16 -7.93
C SER A 318 23.80 1.00 -6.94
N TYR A 319 23.78 0.74 -5.62
CA TYR A 319 23.90 1.80 -4.62
C TYR A 319 25.23 2.56 -4.71
N LEU A 320 26.35 1.84 -4.85
CA LEU A 320 27.67 2.45 -4.96
C LEU A 320 27.88 3.19 -6.28
N LEU A 321 27.38 2.66 -7.39
CA LEU A 321 27.37 3.35 -8.69
C LEU A 321 26.51 4.62 -8.61
N PHE A 322 25.33 4.55 -7.96
CA PHE A 322 24.52 5.72 -7.67
C PHE A 322 25.28 6.75 -6.83
N LEU A 323 25.89 6.36 -5.72
CA LEU A 323 26.66 7.28 -4.87
C LEU A 323 27.80 7.94 -5.64
N ARG A 324 28.49 7.17 -6.48
CA ARG A 324 29.55 7.69 -7.34
C ARG A 324 29.02 8.72 -8.34
N GLY A 325 27.92 8.40 -9.02
CA GLY A 325 27.24 9.36 -9.91
C GLY A 325 26.84 10.64 -9.17
N TYR A 326 26.30 10.48 -7.95
CA TYR A 326 25.91 11.59 -7.10
C TYR A 326 27.09 12.45 -6.63
N PHE A 327 28.25 11.85 -6.38
CA PHE A 327 29.48 12.59 -6.07
C PHE A 327 29.96 13.41 -7.27
N HIS A 328 29.91 12.84 -8.48
CA HIS A 328 30.25 13.56 -9.71
C HIS A 328 29.24 14.70 -10.00
N GLU A 329 27.94 14.48 -9.77
CA GLU A 329 26.94 15.56 -9.86
C GLU A 329 27.26 16.68 -8.86
N TYR A 330 27.63 16.34 -7.63
CA TYR A 330 28.02 17.29 -6.60
C TYR A 330 29.27 18.11 -6.97
N MET A 331 30.17 17.54 -7.78
CA MET A 331 31.34 18.21 -8.35
C MET A 331 31.02 19.09 -9.58
N GLY A 332 29.79 19.03 -10.10
CA GLY A 332 29.39 19.71 -11.34
C GLY A 332 29.69 18.91 -12.61
N GLU A 333 30.10 17.65 -12.49
CA GLU A 333 30.47 16.76 -13.59
C GLU A 333 29.24 15.98 -14.10
N SER A 334 28.23 16.69 -14.59
CA SER A 334 26.91 16.14 -14.92
C SER A 334 26.91 15.06 -16.02
N PHE A 335 27.86 15.11 -16.97
CA PHE A 335 27.99 14.06 -17.99
C PHE A 335 28.45 12.73 -17.38
N ILE A 336 29.41 12.78 -16.46
CA ILE A 336 29.95 11.60 -15.79
C ILE A 336 28.92 11.02 -14.82
N ALA A 337 28.18 11.89 -14.11
CA ALA A 337 27.09 11.48 -13.23
C ALA A 337 26.04 10.62 -13.95
N ASP A 338 25.61 11.05 -15.13
CA ASP A 338 24.59 10.35 -15.92
C ASP A 338 25.01 8.93 -16.32
N GLU A 339 26.27 8.74 -16.73
CA GLU A 339 26.80 7.41 -17.09
C GLU A 339 26.76 6.46 -15.88
N PHE A 340 27.06 6.95 -14.68
CA PHE A 340 26.99 6.15 -13.45
C PHE A 340 25.56 5.87 -13.01
N TYR A 341 24.63 6.82 -13.17
CA TYR A 341 23.22 6.55 -12.92
C TYR A 341 22.66 5.50 -13.86
N LYS A 342 23.04 5.55 -15.15
CA LYS A 342 22.69 4.52 -16.12
C LYS A 342 23.29 3.16 -15.75
N SER A 343 24.58 3.12 -15.41
CA SER A 343 25.26 1.89 -14.97
C SER A 343 24.61 1.29 -13.71
N ALA A 344 24.17 2.12 -12.77
CA ALA A 344 23.45 1.68 -11.58
C ALA A 344 22.12 0.98 -11.93
N LEU A 345 21.40 1.49 -12.93
CA LEU A 345 20.15 0.89 -13.43
C LEU A 345 20.37 -0.38 -14.26
N GLU A 346 21.53 -0.52 -14.90
CA GLU A 346 21.93 -1.75 -15.59
C GLU A 346 22.21 -2.89 -14.60
N GLU A 347 22.81 -2.57 -13.44
CA GLU A 347 23.00 -3.55 -12.35
C GLU A 347 21.68 -3.85 -11.61
N ASP A 348 20.85 -2.84 -11.35
CA ASP A 348 19.55 -3.00 -10.72
C ASP A 348 18.53 -1.95 -11.21
N SER A 349 17.61 -2.38 -12.08
CA SER A 349 16.57 -1.52 -12.65
C SER A 349 15.57 -1.00 -11.62
N THR A 350 15.54 -1.56 -10.41
CA THR A 350 14.67 -1.14 -9.30
C THR A 350 15.31 -0.08 -8.40
N CYS A 351 16.54 0.36 -8.71
CA CYS A 351 17.24 1.41 -7.98
C CYS A 351 16.55 2.79 -8.13
N LEU A 352 15.57 3.05 -7.27
CA LEU A 352 14.76 4.28 -7.32
C LEU A 352 15.60 5.58 -7.24
N PRO A 353 16.65 5.69 -6.41
CA PRO A 353 17.51 6.87 -6.43
C PRO A 353 18.16 7.09 -7.80
N ALA A 354 18.82 6.07 -8.37
CA ALA A 354 19.43 6.20 -9.69
C ALA A 354 18.39 6.57 -10.77
N LEU A 355 17.21 5.96 -10.74
CA LEU A 355 16.12 6.25 -11.67
C LEU A 355 15.64 7.70 -11.55
N TYR A 356 15.50 8.21 -10.33
CA TYR A 356 15.09 9.58 -10.06
C TYR A 356 16.12 10.58 -10.59
N TYR A 357 17.38 10.41 -10.23
CA TYR A 357 18.46 11.33 -10.60
C TYR A 357 18.79 11.30 -12.08
N PHE A 358 18.76 10.13 -12.72
CA PHE A 358 18.93 10.02 -14.17
C PHE A 358 17.86 10.83 -14.93
N ASN A 359 16.60 10.74 -14.52
CA ASN A 359 15.52 11.50 -15.17
C ASN A 359 15.55 13.00 -14.80
N LEU A 360 15.95 13.32 -13.57
CA LEU A 360 16.14 14.71 -13.15
C LEU A 360 17.24 15.40 -13.97
N ALA A 361 18.34 14.71 -14.24
CA ALA A 361 19.43 15.22 -15.07
C ALA A 361 18.97 15.48 -16.53
N LYS A 362 18.17 14.58 -17.11
CA LYS A 362 17.55 14.81 -18.43
C LYS A 362 16.70 16.08 -18.47
N TYR A 363 15.92 16.33 -17.42
CA TYR A 363 15.10 17.54 -17.31
C TYR A 363 15.96 18.81 -17.19
N VAL A 364 17.03 18.78 -16.39
CA VAL A 364 17.98 19.90 -16.29
C VAL A 364 18.65 20.19 -17.66
N LYS A 365 18.90 19.14 -18.46
CA LYS A 365 19.43 19.24 -19.84
C LYS A 365 18.40 19.70 -20.89
N GLY A 366 17.15 19.94 -20.51
CA GLY A 366 16.12 20.52 -21.37
C GLY A 366 15.02 19.57 -21.83
N SER A 367 15.00 18.32 -21.35
CA SER A 367 13.90 17.40 -21.65
C SER A 367 12.58 17.93 -21.05
N PRO A 368 11.43 17.81 -21.74
CA PRO A 368 10.12 18.19 -21.22
C PRO A 368 9.78 17.46 -19.92
N LEU A 369 8.99 18.12 -19.05
CA LEU A 369 8.51 17.51 -17.81
C LEU A 369 7.69 16.23 -18.08
N SER A 370 6.83 16.26 -19.11
CA SER A 370 6.01 15.10 -19.49
C SER A 370 6.83 13.86 -19.88
N GLU A 371 8.00 14.03 -20.50
CA GLU A 371 8.86 12.89 -20.89
C GLU A 371 9.48 12.17 -19.69
N ILE A 372 9.81 12.90 -18.62
CA ILE A 372 10.42 12.31 -17.43
C ILE A 372 9.39 11.75 -16.45
N LEU A 373 8.21 12.38 -16.34
CA LEU A 373 7.20 12.00 -15.36
C LEU A 373 6.47 10.70 -15.73
N VAL A 374 6.49 10.27 -16.99
CA VAL A 374 5.94 8.98 -17.44
C VAL A 374 6.54 7.79 -16.67
N TYR A 375 7.78 7.92 -16.20
CA TYR A 375 8.47 6.88 -15.43
C TYR A 375 8.14 6.93 -13.92
N PHE A 376 7.47 7.99 -13.44
CA PHE A 376 7.24 8.22 -12.02
C PHE A 376 5.87 7.67 -11.59
N ASN A 377 5.80 6.36 -11.36
CA ASN A 377 4.60 5.70 -10.83
C ASN A 377 4.74 5.23 -9.37
N HIS A 378 5.98 5.19 -8.86
CA HIS A 378 6.26 4.78 -7.49
C HIS A 378 5.98 5.94 -6.51
N PRO A 379 5.35 5.70 -5.34
CA PRO A 379 5.04 6.74 -4.35
C PRO A 379 6.25 7.62 -3.97
N TYR A 380 7.44 7.02 -3.91
CA TYR A 380 8.66 7.73 -3.54
C TYR A 380 9.07 8.73 -4.62
N LEU A 381 8.96 8.35 -5.91
CA LEU A 381 9.28 9.23 -7.04
C LEU A 381 8.29 10.40 -7.10
N LEU A 382 7.00 10.13 -6.89
CA LEU A 382 5.96 11.16 -6.81
C LEU A 382 6.26 12.14 -5.67
N TYR A 383 6.58 11.64 -4.48
CA TYR A 383 6.93 12.47 -3.33
C TYR A 383 8.22 13.30 -3.54
N TRP A 384 9.28 12.68 -4.07
CA TRP A 384 10.52 13.38 -4.37
C TRP A 384 10.31 14.49 -5.39
N SER A 385 9.59 14.20 -6.47
CA SER A 385 9.29 15.18 -7.51
C SER A 385 8.49 16.37 -6.96
N TYR A 386 7.46 16.13 -6.13
CA TYR A 386 6.69 17.20 -5.49
C TYR A 386 7.59 18.22 -4.78
N LEU A 387 8.55 17.73 -3.99
CA LEU A 387 9.43 18.58 -3.19
C LEU A 387 10.65 19.11 -3.94
N GLU A 388 10.96 18.64 -5.14
CA GLU A 388 12.20 18.97 -5.85
C GLU A 388 12.26 20.44 -6.32
N PRO A 389 13.18 21.27 -5.78
CA PRO A 389 13.27 22.68 -6.16
C PRO A 389 13.52 22.93 -7.65
N LEU A 390 14.13 21.99 -8.38
CA LEU A 390 14.40 22.12 -9.81
C LEU A 390 13.12 22.19 -10.67
N PHE A 391 11.98 21.70 -10.20
CA PHE A 391 10.71 21.81 -10.95
C PHE A 391 10.02 23.17 -10.84
N ILE A 392 10.64 24.20 -10.25
CA ILE A 392 10.03 25.52 -10.00
C ILE A 392 9.39 26.17 -11.24
N LYS A 393 9.99 26.00 -12.44
CA LYS A 393 9.44 26.56 -13.70
C LYS A 393 8.18 25.83 -14.17
N ASP A 394 8.06 24.54 -13.88
CA ASP A 394 6.96 23.67 -14.34
C ASP A 394 6.06 23.23 -13.16
N GLN A 395 6.09 23.95 -12.04
CA GLN A 395 5.45 23.54 -10.79
C GLN A 395 3.94 23.35 -10.94
N ARG A 396 3.28 24.18 -11.75
CA ARG A 396 1.83 24.02 -12.01
C ARG A 396 1.52 22.71 -12.72
N GLU A 397 2.22 22.43 -13.81
CA GLU A 397 2.07 21.19 -14.60
C GLU A 397 2.40 19.96 -13.76
N LEU A 398 3.45 20.06 -12.93
CA LEU A 398 3.82 19.01 -11.99
C LEU A 398 2.70 18.74 -10.97
N GLU A 399 2.15 19.77 -10.32
CA GLU A 399 1.07 19.60 -9.35
C GLU A 399 -0.17 18.97 -10.00
N GLU A 400 -0.55 19.41 -11.20
CA GLU A 400 -1.66 18.83 -11.96
C GLU A 400 -1.44 17.33 -12.24
N PHE A 401 -0.27 16.97 -12.78
CA PHE A 401 0.10 15.56 -13.03
C PHE A 401 0.08 14.72 -11.75
N LEU A 402 0.65 15.24 -10.66
CA LEU A 402 0.72 14.54 -9.39
C LEU A 402 -0.67 14.26 -8.80
N TYR A 403 -1.57 15.24 -8.88
CA TYR A 403 -2.95 15.07 -8.42
C TYR A 403 -3.74 14.10 -9.28
N GLU A 404 -3.52 14.08 -10.60
CA GLU A 404 -4.08 13.07 -11.50
C GLU A 404 -3.61 11.65 -11.11
N LYS A 405 -2.30 11.48 -10.86
CA LYS A 405 -1.74 10.19 -10.43
C LYS A 405 -2.24 9.72 -9.07
N ILE A 406 -2.41 10.65 -8.13
CA ILE A 406 -3.03 10.33 -6.83
C ILE A 406 -4.47 9.89 -7.01
N ALA A 407 -5.24 10.56 -7.87
CA ALA A 407 -6.63 10.20 -8.15
C ALA A 407 -6.73 8.81 -8.81
N GLU A 408 -5.86 8.51 -9.78
CA GLU A 408 -5.77 7.19 -10.43
C GLU A 408 -5.52 6.07 -9.40
N LYS A 409 -4.52 6.24 -8.52
CA LYS A 409 -4.20 5.26 -7.47
C LYS A 409 -5.34 5.11 -6.46
N ARG A 410 -5.99 6.22 -6.10
CA ARG A 410 -7.15 6.19 -5.20
C ARG A 410 -8.30 5.40 -5.81
N GLU A 411 -8.61 5.61 -7.09
CA GLU A 411 -9.66 4.88 -7.79
C GLU A 411 -9.37 3.37 -7.81
N GLN A 412 -8.13 2.97 -8.13
CA GLN A 412 -7.71 1.57 -8.09
C GLN A 412 -7.87 0.95 -6.70
N ALA A 413 -7.48 1.67 -5.64
CA ALA A 413 -7.63 1.23 -4.26
C ALA A 413 -9.11 1.15 -3.84
N SER A 414 -9.94 2.11 -4.23
CA SER A 414 -11.38 2.10 -3.97
C SER A 414 -12.09 0.96 -4.70
N GLN A 415 -11.73 0.67 -5.94
CA GLN A 415 -12.27 -0.48 -6.68
C GLN A 415 -11.91 -1.79 -5.98
N ARG A 416 -10.64 -1.95 -5.58
CA ARG A 416 -10.18 -3.14 -4.84
C ARG A 416 -10.93 -3.29 -3.52
N LEU A 417 -11.05 -2.22 -2.74
CA LEU A 417 -11.80 -2.24 -1.47
C LEU A 417 -13.25 -2.67 -1.70
N LYS A 418 -13.90 -2.15 -2.75
CA LYS A 418 -15.27 -2.53 -3.09
C LYS A 418 -15.39 -4.02 -3.40
N GLU A 419 -14.47 -4.58 -4.17
CA GLU A 419 -14.43 -6.03 -4.45
C GLU A 419 -14.28 -6.86 -3.17
N THR A 420 -13.42 -6.41 -2.25
CA THR A 420 -13.22 -7.03 -0.93
C THR A 420 -14.48 -6.93 -0.07
N GLU A 421 -15.14 -5.77 -0.03
CA GLU A 421 -16.39 -5.54 0.70
C GLU A 421 -17.54 -6.40 0.17
N ASP A 422 -17.70 -6.48 -1.16
CA ASP A 422 -18.69 -7.33 -1.81
C ASP A 422 -18.47 -8.80 -1.44
N ARG A 423 -17.21 -9.25 -1.38
CA ARG A 423 -16.87 -10.61 -0.94
C ARG A 423 -17.15 -10.83 0.54
N TYR A 424 -16.80 -9.87 1.39
CA TYR A 424 -17.13 -9.91 2.82
C TYR A 424 -18.64 -10.04 3.01
N HIS A 425 -19.45 -9.26 2.30
CA HIS A 425 -20.91 -9.34 2.38
C HIS A 425 -21.47 -10.72 2.02
N LYS A 426 -20.87 -11.43 1.06
CA LYS A 426 -21.28 -12.81 0.71
C LYS A 426 -21.05 -13.81 1.84
N ILE A 427 -20.02 -13.61 2.67
CA ILE A 427 -19.64 -14.58 3.70
C ILE A 427 -19.95 -14.15 5.12
N LYS A 428 -20.31 -12.89 5.35
CA LYS A 428 -20.58 -12.31 6.68
C LYS A 428 -21.52 -13.17 7.52
N ILE A 429 -22.49 -13.82 6.91
CA ILE A 429 -23.47 -14.70 7.58
C ILE A 429 -22.84 -15.94 8.25
N PHE A 430 -21.65 -16.36 7.81
CA PHE A 430 -20.95 -17.54 8.33
C PHE A 430 -19.93 -17.19 9.43
N LEU A 431 -19.63 -15.90 9.60
CA LEU A 431 -18.70 -15.41 10.59
C LEU A 431 -19.37 -15.28 11.96
N SER A 432 -18.59 -15.49 13.02
CA SER A 432 -18.97 -15.14 14.38
C SER A 432 -19.11 -13.62 14.54
N ASP A 433 -19.84 -13.17 15.55
CA ASP A 433 -20.04 -11.72 15.76
C ASP A 433 -18.73 -10.99 16.11
N SER A 434 -17.77 -11.67 16.73
CA SER A 434 -16.42 -11.15 16.94
C SER A 434 -15.66 -10.94 15.62
N GLU A 435 -15.68 -11.93 14.72
CA GLU A 435 -15.03 -11.83 13.41
C GLU A 435 -15.68 -10.75 12.54
N LYS A 436 -17.01 -10.62 12.57
CA LYS A 436 -17.73 -9.54 11.84
C LYS A 436 -17.25 -8.18 12.29
N LYS A 437 -17.16 -7.96 13.61
CA LYS A 437 -16.72 -6.68 14.17
C LYS A 437 -15.28 -6.36 13.78
N GLU A 438 -14.39 -7.36 13.86
CA GLU A 438 -12.99 -7.21 13.46
C GLU A 438 -12.86 -6.82 11.97
N TYR A 439 -13.54 -7.54 11.07
CA TYR A 439 -13.50 -7.23 9.63
C TYR A 439 -14.12 -5.88 9.31
N GLU A 440 -15.21 -5.49 9.97
CA GLU A 440 -15.83 -4.16 9.79
C GLU A 440 -14.92 -3.03 10.24
N GLU A 441 -14.23 -3.18 11.37
CA GLU A 441 -13.22 -2.20 11.84
C GLU A 441 -12.05 -2.12 10.86
N ARG A 442 -11.50 -3.26 10.42
CA ARG A 442 -10.40 -3.31 9.43
C ARG A 442 -10.82 -2.64 8.11
N LEU A 443 -11.98 -2.97 7.56
CA LEU A 443 -12.50 -2.40 6.31
C LEU A 443 -12.79 -0.89 6.45
N SER A 444 -13.34 -0.46 7.59
CA SER A 444 -13.57 0.97 7.87
C SER A 444 -12.25 1.75 7.91
N GLN A 445 -11.22 1.20 8.56
CA GLN A 445 -9.90 1.84 8.60
C GLN A 445 -9.27 1.93 7.20
N ILE A 446 -9.39 0.87 6.38
CA ILE A 446 -8.91 0.89 5.00
C ILE A 446 -9.64 1.96 4.18
N ARG A 447 -10.97 2.05 4.33
CA ARG A 447 -11.79 3.08 3.68
C ARG A 447 -11.33 4.49 4.05
N GLU A 448 -11.12 4.76 5.33
CA GLU A 448 -10.63 6.06 5.79
C GLU A 448 -9.24 6.38 5.21
N ASN A 449 -8.31 5.42 5.24
CA ASN A 449 -6.95 5.58 4.72
C ASN A 449 -6.95 5.90 3.21
N ILE A 450 -7.80 5.26 2.40
CA ILE A 450 -7.88 5.49 0.95
C ILE A 450 -8.45 6.89 0.64
N HIS A 451 -9.50 7.31 1.37
CA HIS A 451 -10.17 8.58 1.09
C HIS A 451 -9.44 9.80 1.64
N LYS A 452 -8.93 9.73 2.87
CA LYS A 452 -8.34 10.88 3.59
C LYS A 452 -6.83 10.83 3.71
N GLY A 453 -6.19 9.77 3.23
CA GLY A 453 -4.76 9.60 3.36
C GLY A 453 -3.95 10.09 2.17
N GLY A 454 -2.67 10.39 2.42
CA GLY A 454 -1.65 10.57 1.40
C GLY A 454 -1.33 9.29 0.62
N LEU A 455 -0.39 9.39 -0.32
CA LEU A 455 -0.01 8.28 -1.23
C LEU A 455 0.34 6.98 -0.48
N GLY A 456 1.06 7.07 0.63
CA GLY A 456 1.43 5.90 1.44
C GLY A 456 0.23 5.17 2.04
N LEU A 457 -0.77 5.91 2.50
CA LEU A 457 -2.01 5.34 3.06
C LEU A 457 -2.91 4.75 1.98
N ILE A 458 -2.95 5.34 0.78
CA ILE A 458 -3.68 4.80 -0.37
C ILE A 458 -3.10 3.45 -0.79
N GLU A 459 -1.78 3.35 -0.96
CA GLU A 459 -1.08 2.11 -1.33
C GLU A 459 -1.19 1.03 -0.24
N SER A 460 -1.05 1.45 1.03
CA SER A 460 -1.28 0.54 2.16
C SER A 460 -2.72 0.04 2.20
N GLY A 461 -3.68 0.92 1.91
CA GLY A 461 -5.10 0.58 1.80
C GLY A 461 -5.37 -0.44 0.70
N TYR A 462 -4.79 -0.25 -0.49
CA TYR A 462 -4.85 -1.23 -1.59
C TYR A 462 -4.31 -2.59 -1.15
N SER A 463 -3.12 -2.61 -0.57
CA SER A 463 -2.44 -3.85 -0.15
C SER A 463 -3.22 -4.59 0.94
N LYS A 464 -3.70 -3.87 1.96
CA LYS A 464 -4.53 -4.45 3.03
C LYS A 464 -5.88 -4.94 2.53
N ALA A 465 -6.49 -4.25 1.57
CA ALA A 465 -7.73 -4.71 0.94
C ALA A 465 -7.49 -6.04 0.20
N LEU A 466 -6.35 -6.19 -0.50
CA LEU A 466 -5.95 -7.43 -1.15
C LEU A 466 -5.67 -8.56 -0.13
N GLU A 467 -4.99 -8.26 0.98
CA GLU A 467 -4.75 -9.24 2.04
C GLU A 467 -6.07 -9.80 2.60
N ILE A 468 -7.01 -8.92 2.95
CA ILE A 468 -8.35 -9.32 3.40
C ILE A 468 -9.05 -10.12 2.30
N ASP A 469 -8.97 -9.68 1.03
CA ASP A 469 -9.59 -10.36 -0.10
C ASP A 469 -9.13 -11.83 -0.22
N LEU A 470 -7.83 -12.07 0.00
CA LEU A 470 -7.20 -13.40 0.02
C LEU A 470 -7.59 -14.22 1.25
N GLU A 471 -7.66 -13.61 2.44
CA GLU A 471 -8.17 -14.25 3.66
C GLU A 471 -9.61 -14.77 3.45
N LEU A 472 -10.49 -13.91 2.92
CA LEU A 472 -11.88 -14.24 2.63
C LEU A 472 -11.99 -15.35 1.57
N GLN A 473 -11.12 -15.37 0.55
CA GLN A 473 -11.01 -16.47 -0.40
C GLN A 473 -10.64 -17.80 0.26
N GLY A 474 -9.67 -17.78 1.17
CA GLY A 474 -9.29 -18.96 1.96
C GLY A 474 -10.47 -19.50 2.77
N TYR A 475 -11.26 -18.60 3.36
CA TYR A 475 -12.46 -18.97 4.12
C TYR A 475 -13.54 -19.60 3.23
N ILE A 476 -13.84 -18.97 2.09
CA ILE A 476 -14.78 -19.51 1.07
C ILE A 476 -14.34 -20.91 0.63
N TYR A 477 -13.05 -21.08 0.32
CA TYR A 477 -12.51 -22.36 -0.10
C TYR A 477 -12.72 -23.45 0.97
N ARG A 478 -12.48 -23.13 2.24
CA ARG A 478 -12.71 -24.06 3.36
C ARG A 478 -14.19 -24.44 3.50
N ILE A 479 -15.11 -23.48 3.37
CA ILE A 479 -16.55 -23.79 3.39
C ILE A 479 -16.91 -24.73 2.24
N ILE A 480 -16.49 -24.41 1.01
CA ILE A 480 -16.80 -25.24 -0.17
C ILE A 480 -16.22 -26.66 0.00
N LYS A 481 -15.02 -26.80 0.54
CA LYS A 481 -14.40 -28.10 0.84
C LYS A 481 -15.26 -28.91 1.81
N ASN A 482 -15.67 -28.32 2.94
CA ASN A 482 -16.53 -28.99 3.92
C ASN A 482 -17.87 -29.40 3.31
N LEU A 483 -18.48 -28.54 2.49
CA LEU A 483 -19.74 -28.85 1.79
C LEU A 483 -19.60 -30.01 0.82
N ARG A 484 -18.46 -30.12 0.12
CA ARG A 484 -18.18 -31.26 -0.77
C ARG A 484 -18.02 -32.56 0.02
N GLU A 485 -17.31 -32.54 1.14
CA GLU A 485 -17.15 -33.71 2.02
C GLU A 485 -18.49 -34.18 2.58
N ASP A 486 -19.34 -33.25 3.04
CA ASP A 486 -20.69 -33.54 3.50
C ASP A 486 -21.58 -34.09 2.36
N PHE A 487 -21.44 -33.53 1.16
CA PHE A 487 -22.20 -33.98 0.00
C PHE A 487 -21.81 -35.40 -0.44
N GLU A 488 -20.54 -35.80 -0.35
CA GLU A 488 -20.13 -37.18 -0.63
C GLU A 488 -20.72 -38.18 0.37
N LYS A 489 -20.84 -37.81 1.66
CA LYS A 489 -21.54 -38.63 2.65
C LYS A 489 -23.02 -38.80 2.31
N ILE A 490 -23.70 -37.70 1.95
CA ILE A 490 -25.11 -37.70 1.50
C ILE A 490 -25.29 -38.59 0.27
N LYS A 491 -24.36 -38.54 -0.69
CA LYS A 491 -24.38 -39.38 -1.90
C LYS A 491 -24.22 -40.86 -1.57
N SER A 492 -23.39 -41.20 -0.58
CA SER A 492 -23.25 -42.56 -0.05
C SER A 492 -24.54 -43.04 0.62
N ASP A 493 -25.13 -42.22 1.49
CA ASP A 493 -26.40 -42.51 2.15
C ASP A 493 -27.53 -42.76 1.14
N TYR A 494 -27.64 -41.91 0.11
CA TYR A 494 -28.59 -42.11 -0.99
C TYR A 494 -28.38 -43.44 -1.71
N LYS A 495 -27.14 -43.80 -2.05
CA LYS A 495 -26.84 -45.10 -2.70
C LYS A 495 -27.27 -46.28 -1.83
N ASN A 496 -27.00 -46.22 -0.53
CA ASN A 496 -27.36 -47.28 0.42
C ASN A 496 -28.89 -47.42 0.55
N LEU A 497 -29.61 -46.31 0.69
CA LEU A 497 -31.08 -46.28 0.78
C LEU A 497 -31.73 -46.74 -0.54
N SER A 498 -31.17 -46.34 -1.67
CA SER A 498 -31.63 -46.77 -3.00
C SER A 498 -31.40 -48.26 -3.24
N SER A 499 -30.25 -48.80 -2.81
CA SER A 499 -29.97 -50.23 -2.84
C SER A 499 -30.96 -51.04 -1.99
N PHE A 500 -31.23 -50.59 -0.76
CA PHE A 500 -32.25 -51.20 0.10
C PHE A 500 -33.62 -51.22 -0.59
N TRP A 501 -34.07 -50.07 -1.11
CA TRP A 501 -35.35 -49.98 -1.80
C TRP A 501 -35.41 -50.84 -3.05
N ARG A 502 -34.29 -51.11 -3.73
CA ARG A 502 -34.23 -52.05 -4.86
C ARG A 502 -34.46 -53.51 -4.44
N LYS A 503 -33.97 -53.91 -3.26
CA LYS A 503 -34.11 -55.28 -2.72
C LYS A 503 -35.43 -55.53 -1.97
N TYR A 504 -36.04 -54.48 -1.42
CA TYR A 504 -37.25 -54.60 -0.59
C TYR A 504 -38.43 -55.22 -1.38
N PRO A 505 -39.07 -56.32 -0.93
CA PRO A 505 -40.09 -57.00 -1.73
C PRO A 505 -41.48 -56.34 -1.70
N TYR A 506 -41.79 -55.51 -0.69
CA TYR A 506 -43.15 -54.96 -0.47
C TYR A 506 -43.32 -53.50 -0.93
N LYS A 507 -42.57 -53.07 -1.95
CA LYS A 507 -42.49 -51.66 -2.38
C LYS A 507 -43.82 -51.02 -2.78
N TYR A 508 -44.72 -51.82 -3.34
CA TYR A 508 -46.02 -51.37 -3.81
C TYR A 508 -46.99 -51.06 -2.66
N GLU A 509 -46.76 -51.63 -1.47
CA GLU A 509 -47.53 -51.33 -0.26
C GLU A 509 -46.95 -50.12 0.48
N ASP A 510 -45.63 -50.02 0.56
CA ASP A 510 -44.92 -49.00 1.35
C ASP A 510 -44.45 -47.81 0.50
N VAL A 511 -45.35 -47.26 -0.31
CA VAL A 511 -45.09 -46.22 -1.33
C VAL A 511 -44.43 -44.96 -0.75
N ASN A 512 -44.64 -44.67 0.55
CA ASN A 512 -44.11 -43.48 1.22
C ASN A 512 -42.57 -43.41 1.14
N PHE A 513 -41.88 -44.53 1.35
CA PHE A 513 -40.41 -44.58 1.27
C PHE A 513 -39.92 -44.22 -0.15
N GLY A 514 -40.58 -44.76 -1.19
CA GLY A 514 -40.23 -44.49 -2.58
C GLY A 514 -40.46 -43.03 -2.99
N LYS A 515 -41.54 -42.38 -2.50
CA LYS A 515 -41.79 -40.96 -2.71
C LYS A 515 -40.68 -40.10 -2.10
N GLU A 516 -40.31 -40.40 -0.86
CA GLU A 516 -39.29 -39.65 -0.14
C GLU A 516 -37.89 -39.86 -0.69
N LEU A 517 -37.58 -41.06 -1.17
CA LEU A 517 -36.33 -41.36 -1.87
C LEU A 517 -36.22 -40.59 -3.20
N LYS A 518 -37.34 -40.38 -3.91
CA LYS A 518 -37.36 -39.57 -5.14
C LYS A 518 -37.09 -38.10 -4.85
N ILE A 519 -37.74 -37.53 -3.85
CA ILE A 519 -37.48 -36.14 -3.41
C ILE A 519 -36.01 -35.98 -3.01
N PHE A 520 -35.46 -36.96 -2.28
CA PHE A 520 -34.05 -36.97 -1.91
C PHE A 520 -33.12 -37.03 -3.14
N SER A 521 -33.46 -37.84 -4.14
CA SER A 521 -32.74 -37.93 -5.42
C SER A 521 -32.69 -36.59 -6.16
N ASP A 522 -33.83 -35.89 -6.25
CA ASP A 522 -33.94 -34.61 -6.95
C ASP A 522 -33.11 -33.53 -6.26
N LEU A 523 -33.06 -33.54 -4.91
CA LEU A 523 -32.21 -32.63 -4.14
C LEU A 523 -30.72 -32.91 -4.34
N VAL A 524 -30.30 -34.18 -4.30
CA VAL A 524 -28.91 -34.59 -4.56
C VAL A 524 -28.45 -34.12 -5.94
N GLN A 525 -29.27 -34.29 -6.97
CA GLN A 525 -28.94 -33.85 -8.32
C GLN A 525 -28.81 -32.33 -8.45
N LYS A 526 -29.70 -31.56 -7.80
CA LYS A 526 -29.63 -30.09 -7.76
C LYS A 526 -28.34 -29.59 -7.13
N ILE A 527 -27.95 -30.17 -5.99
CA ILE A 527 -26.71 -29.82 -5.28
C ILE A 527 -25.49 -30.18 -6.13
N GLU A 528 -25.48 -31.35 -6.77
CA GLU A 528 -24.37 -31.79 -7.63
C GLU A 528 -24.11 -30.82 -8.79
N VAL A 529 -25.17 -30.29 -9.42
CA VAL A 529 -25.05 -29.30 -10.50
C VAL A 529 -24.47 -27.98 -9.99
N LYS A 530 -24.95 -27.50 -8.82
CA LYS A 530 -24.50 -26.23 -8.24
C LYS A 530 -23.04 -26.29 -7.74
N LEU A 531 -22.62 -27.40 -7.14
CA LEU A 531 -21.23 -27.61 -6.70
C LEU A 531 -20.22 -27.74 -7.86
N LYS A 532 -20.68 -28.08 -9.07
CA LYS A 532 -19.88 -28.16 -10.30
C LYS A 532 -19.76 -26.82 -11.05
N ARG A 533 -20.43 -25.74 -10.60
CA ARG A 533 -20.30 -24.41 -11.22
C ARG A 533 -18.90 -23.84 -11.01
N ARG A 534 -18.49 -22.95 -11.93
CA ARG A 534 -17.16 -22.32 -11.93
C ARG A 534 -16.89 -21.46 -10.68
N ASP A 535 -17.94 -20.85 -10.12
CA ASP A 535 -17.87 -20.13 -8.83
C ASP A 535 -19.08 -20.50 -7.94
N PRO A 536 -18.91 -21.40 -6.97
CA PRO A 536 -19.96 -21.77 -6.03
C PRO A 536 -20.22 -20.69 -4.96
N SER A 537 -19.38 -19.65 -4.85
CA SER A 537 -19.43 -18.67 -3.76
C SER A 537 -20.74 -17.87 -3.74
N ASP A 538 -21.29 -17.56 -4.91
CA ASP A 538 -22.56 -16.82 -5.07
C ASP A 538 -23.79 -17.57 -4.55
N VAL A 539 -23.68 -18.89 -4.37
CA VAL A 539 -24.81 -19.77 -4.01
C VAL A 539 -24.55 -20.49 -2.68
N LEU A 540 -23.56 -20.04 -1.90
CA LEU A 540 -23.13 -20.69 -0.64
C LEU A 540 -24.27 -20.86 0.36
N SER A 541 -25.04 -19.81 0.61
CA SER A 541 -26.17 -19.84 1.56
C SER A 541 -27.22 -20.89 1.15
N PHE A 542 -27.57 -20.91 -0.13
CA PHE A 542 -28.49 -21.91 -0.69
C PHE A 542 -27.90 -23.32 -0.62
N LEU A 543 -26.64 -23.51 -0.99
CA LEU A 543 -25.96 -24.81 -0.92
C LEU A 543 -25.98 -25.40 0.50
N ILE A 544 -25.73 -24.58 1.52
CA ILE A 544 -25.77 -25.01 2.92
C ILE A 544 -27.17 -25.44 3.32
N SER A 545 -28.19 -24.64 2.99
CA SER A 545 -29.59 -24.99 3.29
C SER A 545 -30.03 -26.30 2.61
N GLU A 546 -29.65 -26.50 1.34
CA GLU A 546 -30.00 -27.71 0.58
C GLU A 546 -29.26 -28.95 1.12
N ILE A 547 -28.00 -28.81 1.52
CA ILE A 547 -27.22 -29.89 2.16
C ILE A 547 -27.82 -30.27 3.52
N ASN A 548 -28.23 -29.29 4.34
CA ASN A 548 -28.89 -29.57 5.63
C ASN A 548 -30.24 -30.27 5.43
N SER A 549 -31.05 -29.81 4.46
CA SER A 549 -32.30 -30.48 4.09
C SER A 549 -32.06 -31.92 3.62
N CYS A 550 -30.97 -32.17 2.88
CA CYS A 550 -30.56 -33.52 2.49
C CYS A 550 -30.17 -34.40 3.70
N LYS A 551 -29.49 -33.84 4.71
CA LYS A 551 -29.15 -34.57 5.95
C LYS A 551 -30.41 -34.99 6.71
N GLU A 552 -31.34 -34.06 6.93
CA GLU A 552 -32.63 -34.35 7.57
C GLU A 552 -33.42 -35.41 6.81
N LYS A 553 -33.39 -35.35 5.47
CA LYS A 553 -34.06 -36.35 4.63
C LYS A 553 -33.40 -37.72 4.70
N ALA A 554 -32.07 -37.77 4.73
CA ALA A 554 -31.33 -39.00 4.92
C ALA A 554 -31.66 -39.66 6.27
N GLU A 555 -31.75 -38.88 7.35
CA GLU A 555 -32.15 -39.39 8.67
C GLU A 555 -33.59 -39.92 8.67
N THR A 556 -34.53 -39.17 8.08
CA THR A 556 -35.93 -39.62 7.93
C THR A 556 -36.04 -40.93 7.15
N LEU A 557 -35.25 -41.08 6.08
CA LEU A 557 -35.23 -42.33 5.30
C LEU A 557 -34.53 -43.47 6.05
N LYS A 558 -33.52 -43.19 6.89
CA LYS A 558 -32.88 -44.20 7.75
C LYS A 558 -33.85 -44.76 8.79
N THR A 559 -34.62 -43.91 9.46
CA THR A 559 -35.64 -44.37 10.43
C THR A 559 -36.75 -45.17 9.74
N LEU A 560 -37.23 -44.71 8.59
CA LEU A 560 -38.20 -45.48 7.79
C LEU A 560 -37.63 -46.83 7.32
N LYS A 561 -36.34 -46.88 6.93
CA LYS A 561 -35.67 -48.14 6.56
C LYS A 561 -35.71 -49.13 7.73
N GLU A 562 -35.40 -48.70 8.96
CA GLU A 562 -35.44 -49.56 10.14
C GLU A 562 -36.83 -50.14 10.41
N ASP A 563 -37.88 -49.33 10.29
CA ASP A 563 -39.25 -49.79 10.48
C ASP A 563 -39.70 -50.74 9.36
N LEU A 564 -39.30 -50.50 8.12
CA LEU A 564 -39.54 -51.41 7.01
C LEU A 564 -38.78 -52.74 7.18
N ILE A 565 -37.58 -52.72 7.75
CA ILE A 565 -36.82 -53.94 8.09
C ILE A 565 -37.56 -54.72 9.19
N LYS A 566 -38.06 -54.05 10.24
CA LYS A 566 -38.89 -54.71 11.27
C LYS A 566 -40.12 -55.35 10.64
N LYS A 567 -40.84 -54.63 9.77
CA LYS A 567 -42.01 -55.15 9.05
C LYS A 567 -41.65 -56.33 8.13
N TRP A 568 -40.52 -56.26 7.43
CA TRP A 568 -40.04 -57.34 6.57
C TRP A 568 -39.71 -58.59 7.37
N SER A 569 -38.94 -58.44 8.45
CA SER A 569 -38.57 -59.53 9.35
C SER A 569 -39.81 -60.19 9.96
N PHE A 570 -40.81 -59.41 10.38
CA PHE A 570 -42.06 -59.92 10.90
C PHE A 570 -42.83 -60.72 9.86
N ARG A 571 -42.90 -60.25 8.60
CA ARG A 571 -43.58 -60.99 7.52
C ARG A 571 -42.86 -62.28 7.16
N ILE A 572 -41.53 -62.30 7.13
CA ILE A 572 -40.77 -63.52 6.91
C ILE A 572 -41.01 -64.51 8.06
N ARG A 573 -40.97 -64.05 9.31
CA ARG A 573 -41.30 -64.87 10.48
C ARG A 573 -42.72 -65.42 10.40
N LEU A 574 -43.69 -64.59 10.01
CA LEU A 574 -45.07 -65.01 9.85
C LEU A 574 -45.20 -66.06 8.73
N ALA A 575 -44.53 -65.86 7.59
CA ALA A 575 -44.54 -66.80 6.48
C ALA A 575 -43.86 -68.13 6.85
N ASP A 576 -42.70 -68.09 7.50
CA ASP A 576 -42.00 -69.28 8.00
C ASP A 576 -42.82 -70.01 9.08
N PHE A 577 -43.47 -69.26 9.97
CA PHE A 577 -44.41 -69.80 10.96
C PHE A 577 -45.57 -70.50 10.26
N LEU A 578 -46.27 -69.82 9.36
CA LEU A 578 -47.42 -70.39 8.64
C LEU A 578 -47.00 -71.61 7.83
N ARG A 579 -45.87 -71.56 7.12
CA ARG A 579 -45.38 -72.68 6.33
C ARG A 579 -45.07 -73.90 7.20
N ASN A 580 -44.30 -73.70 8.27
CA ASN A 580 -43.87 -74.80 9.13
C ASN A 580 -45.06 -75.36 9.93
N PHE A 581 -45.91 -74.48 10.46
CA PHE A 581 -47.12 -74.86 11.16
C PHE A 581 -48.06 -75.63 10.21
N SER A 582 -48.40 -75.10 9.04
CA SER A 582 -49.29 -75.79 8.09
C SER A 582 -48.74 -77.13 7.60
N LEU A 583 -47.43 -77.25 7.36
CA LEU A 583 -46.81 -78.53 6.97
C LEU A 583 -46.89 -79.56 8.11
N LEU A 584 -46.55 -79.16 9.33
CA LEU A 584 -46.60 -80.04 10.49
C LEU A 584 -48.04 -80.40 10.86
N GLU A 585 -48.96 -79.46 10.78
CA GLU A 585 -50.40 -79.65 11.00
C GLU A 585 -50.94 -80.66 9.97
N PHE A 586 -50.54 -80.53 8.69
CA PHE A 586 -50.92 -81.46 7.63
C PHE A 586 -50.37 -82.87 7.88
N ILE A 587 -49.12 -82.99 8.33
CA ILE A 587 -48.51 -84.28 8.69
C ILE A 587 -49.25 -84.90 9.89
N ILE A 588 -49.54 -84.12 10.93
CA ILE A 588 -50.24 -84.60 12.13
C ILE A 588 -51.67 -84.99 11.79
N ALA A 589 -52.39 -84.18 11.01
CA ALA A 589 -53.72 -84.53 10.52
C ALA A 589 -53.68 -85.81 9.69
N GLY A 590 -52.70 -85.97 8.78
CA GLY A 590 -52.49 -87.20 8.03
C GLY A 590 -52.24 -88.41 8.92
N VAL A 591 -51.41 -88.27 9.96
CA VAL A 591 -51.18 -89.32 10.97
C VAL A 591 -52.47 -89.68 11.70
N TYR A 592 -53.23 -88.69 12.17
CA TYR A 592 -54.48 -88.89 12.91
C TYR A 592 -55.64 -89.40 12.04
N ILE A 593 -55.58 -89.23 10.71
CA ILE A 593 -56.60 -89.74 9.78
C ILE A 593 -56.24 -91.14 9.27
N ILE A 594 -54.96 -91.40 8.96
CA ILE A 594 -54.52 -92.63 8.27
C ILE A 594 -54.12 -93.73 9.26
N VAL A 595 -53.34 -93.41 10.30
CA VAL A 595 -52.76 -94.40 11.22
C VAL A 595 -53.80 -95.16 12.05
N PRO A 596 -54.96 -94.57 12.44
CA PRO A 596 -56.01 -95.34 13.13
C PRO A 596 -56.56 -96.53 12.33
N TYR A 597 -56.42 -96.55 11.00
CA TYR A 597 -56.88 -97.65 10.15
C TYR A 597 -55.80 -98.71 9.87
N LEU A 598 -54.60 -98.57 10.42
CA LEU A 598 -53.55 -99.59 10.34
C LEU A 598 -53.77 -100.67 11.43
N PRO A 599 -53.54 -101.96 11.14
CA PRO A 599 -53.86 -103.07 12.05
C PRO A 599 -53.09 -103.10 13.38
N ILE A 600 -52.10 -102.22 13.56
CA ILE A 600 -51.25 -102.10 14.77
C ILE A 600 -51.85 -101.07 15.77
N SER A 601 -52.88 -100.32 15.38
CA SER A 601 -53.37 -99.13 16.11
C SER A 601 -54.41 -99.40 17.21
N GLU A 602 -54.97 -100.61 17.32
CA GLU A 602 -56.09 -100.91 18.24
C GLU A 602 -55.76 -100.62 19.71
N ASN A 603 -54.47 -100.74 20.10
CA ASN A 603 -53.98 -100.45 21.44
C ASN A 603 -53.87 -98.95 21.78
N PHE A 604 -54.05 -98.04 20.82
CA PHE A 604 -53.82 -96.59 20.99
C PHE A 604 -55.07 -95.72 20.77
N LYS A 605 -56.29 -96.29 20.85
CA LYS A 605 -57.56 -95.58 20.58
C LYS A 605 -57.71 -94.23 21.32
N ASN A 606 -57.26 -94.12 22.57
CA ASN A 606 -57.35 -92.86 23.33
C ASN A 606 -56.40 -91.76 22.80
N PHE A 607 -55.24 -92.16 22.24
CA PHE A 607 -54.25 -91.21 21.70
C PHE A 607 -54.71 -90.59 20.37
N PHE A 608 -55.49 -91.33 19.58
CA PHE A 608 -56.08 -90.86 18.32
C PHE A 608 -57.45 -90.17 18.49
N SER A 609 -57.81 -89.77 19.71
CA SER A 609 -59.02 -89.02 19.97
C SER A 609 -58.93 -87.57 19.47
N THR A 610 -60.08 -86.96 19.15
CA THR A 610 -60.17 -85.55 18.75
C THR A 610 -59.57 -84.62 19.80
N SER A 611 -59.76 -84.93 21.08
CA SER A 611 -59.21 -84.15 22.20
C SER A 611 -57.68 -84.19 22.24
N SER A 612 -57.08 -85.35 21.98
CA SER A 612 -55.62 -85.50 21.90
C SER A 612 -55.03 -84.80 20.68
N PHE A 613 -55.69 -84.85 19.53
CA PHE A 613 -55.29 -84.09 18.33
C PHE A 613 -55.24 -82.59 18.61
N LEU A 614 -56.30 -82.02 19.20
CA LEU A 614 -56.35 -80.59 19.52
C LEU A 614 -55.26 -80.17 20.52
N LEU A 615 -54.95 -81.01 21.51
CA LEU A 615 -53.91 -80.72 22.48
C LEU A 615 -52.50 -80.76 21.87
N ILE A 616 -52.23 -81.73 20.98
CA ILE A 616 -50.95 -81.82 20.25
C ILE A 616 -50.80 -80.68 19.24
N SER A 617 -51.85 -80.33 18.49
CA SER A 617 -51.88 -79.17 17.59
C SER A 617 -51.60 -77.86 18.35
N LEU A 618 -52.19 -77.68 19.53
CA LEU A 618 -51.94 -76.50 20.37
C LEU A 618 -50.48 -76.42 20.85
N LEU A 619 -49.90 -77.54 21.30
CA LEU A 619 -48.48 -77.60 21.68
C LEU A 619 -47.57 -77.30 20.49
N LEU A 620 -47.90 -77.84 19.32
CA LEU A 620 -47.16 -77.60 18.09
C LEU A 620 -47.23 -76.14 17.64
N LEU A 621 -48.39 -75.50 17.77
CA LEU A 621 -48.59 -74.07 17.51
C LEU A 621 -47.67 -73.24 18.40
N ILE A 622 -47.61 -73.53 19.71
CA ILE A 622 -46.73 -72.83 20.66
C ILE A 622 -45.25 -73.01 20.28
N ILE A 623 -44.84 -74.23 19.94
CA ILE A 623 -43.46 -74.54 19.54
C ILE A 623 -43.09 -73.80 18.24
N CYS A 624 -43.95 -73.83 17.22
CA CYS A 624 -43.71 -73.16 15.95
C CYS A 624 -43.65 -71.63 16.10
N LEU A 625 -44.49 -71.07 16.97
CA LEU A 625 -44.43 -69.64 17.34
C LEU A 625 -43.09 -69.30 17.98
N PHE A 626 -42.62 -70.11 18.93
CA PHE A 626 -41.36 -69.89 19.62
C PHE A 626 -40.17 -69.97 18.66
N PHE A 627 -40.10 -71.01 17.82
CA PHE A 627 -39.04 -71.15 16.82
C PHE A 627 -39.00 -70.02 15.80
N SER A 628 -40.16 -69.58 15.31
CA SER A 628 -40.21 -68.48 14.35
C SER A 628 -39.82 -67.14 14.99
N TYR A 629 -40.24 -66.90 16.24
CA TYR A 629 -39.96 -65.66 16.94
C TYR A 629 -38.45 -65.43 17.19
N PHE A 630 -37.71 -66.47 17.57
CA PHE A 630 -36.28 -66.38 17.88
C PHE A 630 -35.35 -66.42 16.65
N LYS A 631 -35.89 -66.69 15.46
CA LYS A 631 -35.10 -66.71 14.23
C LYS A 631 -34.71 -65.27 13.83
N LYS A 632 -33.40 -65.00 13.80
CA LYS A 632 -32.84 -63.73 13.32
C LYS A 632 -32.62 -63.81 11.81
N TYR A 633 -32.93 -62.71 11.12
CA TYR A 633 -32.67 -62.55 9.70
C TYR A 633 -31.83 -61.28 9.54
N GLU A 634 -30.72 -61.39 8.81
CA GLU A 634 -29.86 -60.26 8.46
C GLU A 634 -30.33 -59.69 7.11
N PHE A 635 -30.54 -58.38 7.06
CA PHE A 635 -30.96 -57.66 5.86
C PHE A 635 -29.92 -56.58 5.56
N GLU A 636 -28.94 -56.90 4.71
CA GLU A 636 -27.92 -55.94 4.22
C GLU A 636 -28.45 -55.02 3.11
#